data_AF-A0A953RXZ4-F1
#
_entry.id   AF-A0A953RXZ4-F1
#
_cell.length_a   1.000
_cell.length_b   1.000
_cell.length_c   1.000
_cell.angle_alpha   90.00
_cell.angle_beta   90.00
_cell.angle_gamma   90.00
#
_symmetry.space_group_name_H-M   'P 1'
#
loop_
_entity.id
_entity.type
_entity.pdbx_description
1 polymer ?
#
loop_
_entity_poly.entity_id
_entity_poly.type
_entity_poly.pdbx_seq_one_letter_code
_entity_poly.pdbx_strand_id
1 'polypeptide(L)'
;MNTETKKAASSRNSNRRGDLRSAPRCGAKTRRRTSCQSPAMANGRCRLHGGLSTGPRTAAGIERIRRANTRHGWRSQAARVERIRSRELIQQSRATLNEFADLDRRGFGFIETGHLKSLKDLPIAQREQLTPKLQTAIATGEVR
;
A
#
# COMPACT_ATOMS: atom_id res chain seq x y z
N MET A 1 -1.16 -64.24 -29.10
CA MET A 1 -0.57 -62.90 -29.24
C MET A 1 -1.60 -61.90 -28.74
N ASN A 2 -1.51 -61.51 -27.46
CA ASN A 2 -2.49 -60.61 -26.85
C ASN A 2 -2.08 -59.17 -27.12
N THR A 3 -2.77 -58.50 -28.02
CA THR A 3 -2.59 -57.07 -28.28
C THR A 3 -3.41 -56.27 -27.27
N GLU A 4 -2.80 -55.98 -26.13
CA GLU A 4 -3.35 -55.01 -25.18
C GLU A 4 -3.50 -53.65 -25.88
N THR A 5 -4.73 -53.31 -26.24
CA THR A 5 -5.06 -51.99 -26.78
C THR A 5 -4.95 -50.97 -25.66
N LYS A 6 -3.85 -50.20 -25.67
CA LYS A 6 -3.62 -49.09 -24.73
C LYS A 6 -4.75 -48.05 -24.87
N LYS A 7 -5.72 -48.06 -23.95
CA LYS A 7 -6.76 -47.02 -23.86
C LYS A 7 -6.12 -45.65 -23.68
N ALA A 8 -6.39 -44.74 -24.62
CA ALA A 8 -5.89 -43.38 -24.54
C ALA A 8 -6.60 -42.60 -23.41
N ALA A 9 -5.94 -42.36 -22.27
CA ALA A 9 -6.37 -41.57 -21.11
C ALA A 9 -7.11 -40.22 -21.38
N SER A 10 -8.45 -40.20 -21.31
CA SER A 10 -9.34 -39.03 -21.54
C SER A 10 -8.71 -37.68 -21.16
N SER A 11 -8.81 -36.66 -22.04
CA SER A 11 -8.42 -35.30 -21.67
C SER A 11 -9.24 -34.84 -20.47
N ARG A 12 -8.62 -34.19 -19.49
CA ARG A 12 -9.32 -33.72 -18.28
C ARG A 12 -10.37 -32.62 -18.55
N ASN A 13 -10.48 -32.15 -19.79
CA ASN A 13 -11.57 -31.27 -20.22
C ASN A 13 -12.52 -32.07 -21.12
N SER A 14 -13.77 -31.61 -21.20
CA SER A 14 -14.90 -32.21 -21.93
C SER A 14 -14.74 -32.32 -23.46
N ASN A 15 -13.55 -32.07 -24.02
CA ASN A 15 -13.36 -32.02 -25.46
C ASN A 15 -12.79 -33.31 -26.02
N ARG A 16 -13.15 -33.58 -27.28
CA ARG A 16 -12.54 -34.67 -28.05
C ARG A 16 -11.05 -34.37 -28.23
N ARG A 17 -10.22 -35.41 -28.02
CA ARG A 17 -8.78 -35.35 -28.30
C ARG A 17 -8.55 -34.86 -29.72
N GLY A 18 -7.66 -33.88 -29.89
CA GLY A 18 -7.29 -33.33 -31.19
C GLY A 18 -8.15 -32.16 -31.69
N ASP A 19 -9.30 -31.87 -31.05
CA ASP A 19 -10.10 -30.71 -31.39
C ASP A 19 -9.69 -29.47 -30.57
N LEU A 20 -8.94 -28.57 -31.21
CA LEU A 20 -8.50 -27.30 -30.61
C LEU A 20 -9.59 -26.21 -30.63
N ARG A 21 -10.70 -26.40 -31.37
CA ARG A 21 -11.79 -25.41 -31.44
C ARG A 21 -12.71 -25.50 -30.23
N SER A 22 -13.01 -26.70 -29.77
CA SER A 22 -13.73 -26.90 -28.51
C SER A 22 -12.88 -26.55 -27.28
N ALA A 23 -11.53 -26.50 -27.41
CA ALA A 23 -10.61 -26.18 -26.31
C ALA A 23 -10.98 -24.89 -25.55
N PRO A 24 -11.00 -24.91 -24.20
CA PRO A 24 -11.15 -23.68 -23.43
C PRO A 24 -10.03 -22.70 -23.82
N ARG A 25 -10.34 -21.39 -23.79
CA ARG A 25 -9.40 -20.35 -24.21
C ARG A 25 -8.53 -19.90 -23.04
N CYS A 26 -7.27 -19.58 -23.31
CA CYS A 26 -6.31 -19.17 -22.28
C CYS A 26 -6.73 -17.92 -21.49
N GLY A 27 -7.31 -16.92 -22.17
CA GLY A 27 -7.79 -15.69 -21.54
C GLY A 27 -6.72 -14.78 -20.92
N ALA A 28 -5.43 -15.13 -21.00
CA ALA A 28 -4.35 -14.26 -20.52
C ALA A 28 -4.30 -12.96 -21.33
N LYS A 29 -3.94 -11.85 -20.68
CA LYS A 29 -3.84 -10.54 -21.33
C LYS A 29 -2.64 -10.53 -22.29
N THR A 30 -2.90 -10.29 -23.56
CA THR A 30 -1.85 -10.18 -24.59
C THR A 30 -1.16 -8.81 -24.53
N ARG A 31 -0.06 -8.64 -25.28
CA ARG A 31 0.62 -7.34 -25.44
C ARG A 31 -0.29 -6.26 -26.02
N ARG A 32 -1.30 -6.63 -26.81
CA ARG A 32 -2.34 -5.73 -27.35
C ARG A 32 -3.47 -5.44 -26.35
N ARG A 33 -3.34 -5.88 -25.09
CA ARG A 33 -4.33 -5.77 -24.01
C ARG A 33 -5.65 -6.52 -24.26
N THR A 34 -5.69 -7.42 -25.25
CA THR A 34 -6.84 -8.30 -25.52
C THR A 34 -6.69 -9.65 -24.81
N SER A 35 -7.77 -10.44 -24.75
CA SER A 35 -7.73 -11.80 -24.19
C SER A 35 -7.12 -12.81 -25.17
N CYS A 36 -6.26 -13.70 -24.65
CA CYS A 36 -5.60 -14.73 -25.45
C CYS A 36 -6.59 -15.81 -25.93
N GLN A 37 -6.67 -15.99 -27.25
CA GLN A 37 -7.55 -16.95 -27.92
C GLN A 37 -6.91 -18.34 -28.16
N SER A 38 -5.65 -18.51 -27.79
CA SER A 38 -4.97 -19.81 -27.92
C SER A 38 -5.65 -20.87 -27.03
N PRO A 39 -5.66 -22.14 -27.46
CA PRO A 39 -6.21 -23.23 -26.66
C PRO A 39 -5.44 -23.34 -25.33
N ALA A 40 -6.19 -23.45 -24.23
CA ALA A 40 -5.66 -23.63 -22.90
C ALA A 40 -5.22 -25.10 -22.69
N MET A 41 -4.15 -25.26 -21.94
CA MET A 41 -3.69 -26.55 -21.45
C MET A 41 -4.45 -26.92 -20.16
N ALA A 42 -4.10 -28.05 -19.53
CA ALA A 42 -4.76 -28.52 -18.31
C ALA A 42 -4.72 -27.52 -17.14
N ASN A 43 -3.77 -26.57 -17.14
CA ASN A 43 -3.67 -25.52 -16.12
C ASN A 43 -4.47 -24.24 -16.47
N GLY A 44 -5.26 -24.25 -17.54
CA GLY A 44 -6.08 -23.12 -17.97
C GLY A 44 -5.34 -22.04 -18.78
N ARG A 45 -4.02 -22.17 -18.99
CA ARG A 45 -3.22 -21.24 -19.81
C ARG A 45 -2.65 -21.92 -21.05
N CYS A 46 -2.41 -21.16 -22.12
CA CYS A 46 -1.78 -21.70 -23.32
C CYS A 46 -0.26 -21.85 -23.13
N ARG A 47 0.37 -22.61 -24.03
CA ARG A 47 1.82 -22.85 -24.05
C ARG A 47 2.67 -21.58 -23.89
N LEU A 48 2.24 -20.46 -24.48
CA LEU A 48 2.95 -19.17 -24.44
C LEU A 48 2.70 -18.36 -23.16
N HIS A 49 1.60 -18.59 -22.45
CA HIS A 49 1.23 -17.86 -21.23
C HIS A 49 1.41 -18.72 -19.97
N GLY A 50 2.41 -19.61 -19.96
CA GLY A 50 2.72 -20.45 -18.81
C GLY A 50 1.94 -21.77 -18.75
N GLY A 51 1.32 -22.20 -19.85
CA GLY A 51 0.63 -23.49 -19.95
C GLY A 51 1.51 -24.70 -19.61
N LEU A 52 2.82 -24.58 -19.88
CA LEU A 52 3.83 -25.59 -19.55
C LEU A 52 4.41 -25.44 -18.14
N SER A 53 4.23 -24.26 -17.53
CA SER A 53 4.73 -23.99 -16.19
C SER A 53 3.83 -24.68 -15.19
N THR A 54 4.37 -25.70 -14.51
CA THR A 54 3.65 -26.44 -13.48
C THR A 54 3.88 -25.90 -12.06
N GLY A 55 4.78 -24.92 -11.91
CA GLY A 55 5.23 -24.42 -10.62
C GLY A 55 6.04 -25.46 -9.83
N PRO A 56 6.58 -25.09 -8.65
CA PRO A 56 7.21 -26.07 -7.77
C PRO A 56 6.17 -27.05 -7.24
N ARG A 57 6.40 -28.35 -7.42
CA ARG A 57 5.50 -29.42 -6.93
C ARG A 57 5.95 -30.01 -5.60
N THR A 58 7.16 -29.70 -5.16
CA THR A 58 7.78 -30.24 -3.95
C THR A 58 7.81 -29.19 -2.84
N ALA A 59 7.68 -29.62 -1.58
CA ALA A 59 7.79 -28.73 -0.42
C ALA A 59 9.13 -27.97 -0.42
N ALA A 60 10.24 -28.65 -0.72
CA ALA A 60 11.54 -28.04 -0.86
C ALA A 60 11.60 -26.98 -1.98
N GLY A 61 10.92 -27.21 -3.11
CA GLY A 61 10.82 -26.25 -4.20
C GLY A 61 10.02 -25.00 -3.82
N ILE A 62 8.89 -25.19 -3.13
CA ILE A 62 8.08 -24.09 -2.60
C ILE A 62 8.89 -23.28 -1.60
N GLU A 63 9.59 -23.96 -0.68
CA GLU A 63 10.40 -23.30 0.34
C GLU A 63 11.58 -22.53 -0.27
N ARG A 64 12.23 -23.06 -1.31
CA ARG A 64 13.26 -22.33 -2.06
C ARG A 64 12.72 -21.03 -2.65
N ILE A 65 11.51 -21.05 -3.22
CA ILE A 65 10.87 -19.84 -3.75
C ILE A 65 10.50 -18.86 -2.63
N ARG A 66 10.02 -19.34 -1.48
CA ARG A 66 9.74 -18.50 -0.31
C ARG A 66 11.01 -17.81 0.22
N ARG A 67 12.12 -18.55 0.26
CA ARG A 67 13.43 -18.04 0.69
C ARG A 67 14.10 -17.14 -0.34
N ALA A 68 13.67 -17.19 -1.60
CA ALA A 68 14.17 -16.31 -2.66
C ALA A 68 13.65 -14.87 -2.44
N ASN A 69 14.14 -14.23 -1.38
CA ASN A 69 13.96 -12.82 -1.12
C ASN A 69 14.73 -12.06 -2.20
N THR A 70 13.97 -11.51 -3.15
CA THR A 70 14.48 -10.75 -4.31
C THR A 70 15.46 -9.67 -3.85
N ARG A 71 16.76 -9.89 -4.11
CA ARG A 71 17.98 -9.03 -4.13
C ARG A 71 18.13 -7.89 -3.11
N HIS A 72 17.07 -7.18 -2.80
CA HIS A 72 17.05 -5.97 -1.96
C HIS A 72 16.14 -6.12 -0.73
N GLY A 73 15.44 -7.25 -0.55
CA GLY A 73 14.61 -7.50 0.64
C GLY A 73 13.28 -6.72 0.73
N TRP A 74 13.02 -5.79 -0.21
CA TRP A 74 11.80 -4.95 -0.24
C TRP A 74 10.50 -5.76 -0.29
N ARG A 75 10.53 -6.95 -0.86
CA ARG A 75 9.36 -7.84 -0.97
C ARG A 75 9.31 -8.92 0.13
N SER A 76 10.22 -8.87 1.10
CA SER A 76 10.20 -9.77 2.25
C SER A 76 8.95 -9.57 3.10
N GLN A 77 8.59 -10.59 3.88
CA GLN A 77 7.48 -10.52 4.82
C GLN A 77 7.67 -9.39 5.84
N ALA A 78 8.87 -9.28 6.43
CA ALA A 78 9.21 -8.21 7.38
C ALA A 78 9.02 -6.82 6.76
N ALA A 79 9.55 -6.58 5.55
CA ALA A 79 9.38 -5.30 4.86
C ALA A 79 7.91 -4.99 4.50
N ARG A 80 7.08 -6.02 4.29
CA ARG A 80 5.63 -5.84 4.09
C ARG A 80 4.94 -5.42 5.38
N VAL A 81 5.24 -6.09 6.50
CA VAL A 81 4.67 -5.78 7.81
C VAL A 81 5.05 -4.35 8.23
N GLU A 82 6.32 -3.99 8.08
CA GLU A 82 6.79 -2.65 8.44
C GLU A 82 6.06 -1.56 7.64
N ARG A 83 5.91 -1.73 6.32
CA ARG A 83 5.14 -0.77 5.50
C ARG A 83 3.67 -0.65 5.90
N ILE A 84 3.04 -1.74 6.34
CA ILE A 84 1.66 -1.68 6.82
C ILE A 84 1.61 -0.85 8.09
N ARG A 85 2.51 -1.13 9.05
CA ARG A 85 2.63 -0.37 10.30
C ARG A 85 2.91 1.11 10.06
N SER A 86 3.86 1.44 9.18
CA SER A 86 4.16 2.85 8.85
C SER A 86 2.96 3.54 8.21
N ARG A 87 2.18 2.83 7.38
CA ARG A 87 0.95 3.39 6.77
C ARG A 87 -0.13 3.64 7.81
N GLU A 88 -0.33 2.72 8.74
CA GLU A 88 -1.28 2.88 9.86
C GLU A 88 -0.90 4.10 10.70
N LEU A 89 0.38 4.24 11.06
CA LEU A 89 0.86 5.40 11.80
C LEU A 89 0.61 6.72 11.03
N ILE A 90 0.95 6.77 9.74
CA ILE A 90 0.71 7.95 8.91
C ILE A 90 -0.80 8.25 8.81
N GLN A 91 -1.65 7.23 8.72
CA GLN A 91 -3.09 7.39 8.68
C GLN A 91 -3.62 7.95 10.01
N GLN A 92 -3.15 7.44 11.14
CA GLN A 92 -3.49 7.94 12.47
C GLN A 92 -3.04 9.40 12.64
N SER A 93 -1.80 9.73 12.29
CA SER A 93 -1.30 11.11 12.34
C SER A 93 -2.10 12.06 11.45
N ARG A 94 -2.54 11.60 10.27
CA ARG A 94 -3.42 12.41 9.41
C ARG A 94 -4.81 12.59 10.00
N ALA A 95 -5.36 11.56 10.64
CA ALA A 95 -6.67 11.63 11.28
C ALA A 95 -6.64 12.64 12.45
N THR A 96 -5.62 12.58 13.30
CA THR A 96 -5.46 13.53 14.41
C THR A 96 -5.30 14.96 13.92
N LEU A 97 -4.47 15.20 12.90
CA LEU A 97 -4.32 16.53 12.30
C LEU A 97 -5.62 17.07 11.71
N ASN A 98 -6.41 16.20 11.08
CA ASN A 98 -7.72 16.59 10.55
C ASN A 98 -8.72 16.91 11.66
N GLU A 99 -8.68 16.18 12.78
CA GLU A 99 -9.50 16.46 13.96
C GLU A 99 -9.15 17.84 14.55
N PHE A 100 -7.85 18.15 14.72
CA PHE A 100 -7.41 19.48 15.15
C PHE A 100 -7.87 20.58 14.18
N ALA A 101 -7.68 20.38 12.87
CA ALA A 101 -8.10 21.36 11.86
C ALA A 101 -9.63 21.57 11.82
N ASP A 102 -10.41 20.53 12.16
CA ASP A 102 -11.87 20.61 12.25
C ASP A 102 -12.33 21.33 13.52
N LEU A 103 -11.64 21.12 14.66
CA LEU A 103 -11.87 21.91 15.88
C LEU A 103 -11.58 23.40 15.66
N ASP A 104 -10.48 23.73 14.96
CA ASP A 104 -10.15 25.11 14.58
C ASP A 104 -11.24 25.72 13.69
N ARG A 105 -11.71 24.97 12.67
CA ARG A 105 -12.76 25.45 11.75
C ARG A 105 -14.10 25.66 12.45
N ARG A 106 -14.44 24.83 13.44
CA ARG A 106 -15.68 24.94 14.23
C ARG A 106 -15.62 26.06 15.28
N GLY A 107 -14.48 26.76 15.40
CA GLY A 107 -14.32 27.84 16.37
C GLY A 107 -14.08 27.36 17.79
N PHE A 108 -13.74 26.07 17.99
CA PHE A 108 -13.27 25.53 19.27
C PHE A 108 -11.75 25.64 19.41
N GLY A 109 -11.10 26.44 18.56
CA GLY A 109 -9.72 26.86 18.73
C GLY A 109 -9.57 27.59 20.07
N PHE A 110 -8.60 27.14 20.85
CA PHE A 110 -8.05 27.81 22.03
C PHE A 110 -8.19 29.35 21.95
N ILE A 111 -8.97 29.93 22.88
CA ILE A 111 -9.26 31.35 23.12
C ILE A 111 -8.48 32.32 22.22
N GLU A 112 -9.12 32.77 21.15
CA GLU A 112 -9.13 34.08 20.47
C GLU A 112 -7.89 35.00 20.33
N THR A 113 -6.72 34.79 20.93
CA THR A 113 -5.62 35.77 20.83
C THR A 113 -4.25 35.13 20.65
N GLY A 114 -4.01 34.66 19.43
CA GLY A 114 -2.66 34.50 18.89
C GLY A 114 -2.02 35.80 18.42
N HIS A 115 -2.54 36.97 18.81
CA HIS A 115 -1.71 38.18 18.82
C HIS A 115 -0.96 38.18 20.16
N LEU A 116 0.27 37.67 20.16
CA LEU A 116 1.27 38.22 21.06
C LEU A 116 1.42 39.69 20.65
N LYS A 117 0.60 40.58 21.21
CA LYS A 117 0.99 41.98 21.32
C LYS A 117 2.23 41.92 22.18
N SER A 118 3.42 42.06 21.58
CA SER A 118 4.59 42.27 22.41
C SER A 118 4.28 43.53 23.24
N LEU A 119 4.77 43.61 24.48
CA LEU A 119 4.57 44.81 25.31
C LEU A 119 5.09 46.10 24.63
N LYS A 120 5.90 45.94 23.57
CA LYS A 120 6.42 47.01 22.71
C LYS A 120 5.39 47.52 21.68
N ASP A 121 4.24 46.84 21.54
CA ASP A 121 3.16 47.17 20.61
C ASP A 121 1.94 47.81 21.32
N LEU A 122 1.94 47.92 22.65
CA LEU A 122 0.91 48.67 23.40
C LEU A 122 1.18 50.19 23.34
N PRO A 123 0.15 51.06 23.21
CA PRO A 123 0.33 52.50 23.33
C PRO A 123 0.92 52.88 24.69
N ILE A 124 1.83 53.86 24.72
CA ILE A 124 2.64 54.23 25.90
C ILE A 124 1.77 54.48 27.15
N ALA A 125 0.61 55.10 26.98
CA ALA A 125 -0.34 55.39 28.07
C ALA A 125 -0.86 54.14 28.81
N GLN A 126 -0.88 52.97 28.16
CA GLN A 126 -1.29 51.71 28.80
C GLN A 126 -0.12 50.99 29.51
N ARG A 127 1.13 51.38 29.22
CA ARG A 127 2.32 50.82 29.86
C ARG A 127 2.51 51.41 31.26
N GLU A 128 2.14 52.67 31.46
CA GLU A 128 2.17 53.35 32.77
C GLU A 128 1.25 52.71 33.81
N GLN A 129 0.20 51.99 33.37
CA GLN A 129 -0.74 51.28 34.24
C GLN A 129 -0.27 49.88 34.64
N LEU A 130 0.84 49.38 34.08
CA LEU A 130 1.44 48.10 34.47
C LEU A 130 2.09 48.21 35.85
N THR A 131 2.16 47.09 36.57
CA THR A 131 2.82 47.07 37.89
C THR A 131 4.29 47.55 37.76
N PRO A 132 4.82 48.29 38.74
CA PRO A 132 6.16 48.88 38.65
C PRO A 132 7.27 47.86 38.33
N LYS A 133 7.16 46.65 38.89
CA LYS A 133 8.12 45.55 38.66
C LYS A 133 8.17 45.12 37.19
N LEU A 134 7.02 45.10 36.50
CA LEU A 134 6.93 44.75 35.09
C LEU A 134 7.53 45.86 34.20
N GLN A 135 7.30 47.13 34.55
CA GLN A 135 7.91 48.25 33.83
C GLN A 135 9.44 48.22 33.92
N THR A 136 9.99 47.93 35.10
CA THR A 136 11.44 47.79 35.29
C THR A 136 12.01 46.63 34.48
N ALA A 137 11.39 45.45 34.53
CA ALA A 137 11.85 44.26 33.79
C ALA A 137 11.81 44.42 32.26
N ILE A 138 10.85 45.20 31.73
CA ILE A 138 10.80 45.55 30.31
C ILE A 138 11.91 46.54 29.95
N ALA A 139 12.16 47.55 30.79
CA ALA A 139 13.20 48.56 30.56
C ALA A 139 14.62 47.98 30.64
N THR A 140 14.85 46.99 31.50
CA THR A 140 16.14 46.28 31.62
C THR A 140 16.32 45.17 30.58
N GLY A 141 15.28 44.85 29.80
CA GLY A 141 15.33 43.85 28.73
C GLY A 141 15.28 42.40 29.20
N GLU A 142 14.83 42.16 30.43
CA GLU A 142 14.73 40.82 31.04
C GLU A 142 13.59 39.98 30.46
N VAL A 143 12.56 40.63 29.90
CA VAL A 143 11.40 39.98 29.26
C VAL A 143 11.48 40.18 27.75
N ARG A 144 11.68 39.09 26.99
CA ARG A 144 11.91 39.11 25.54
C ARG A 144 10.62 38.98 24.74
#